data_AF-E9D0D7-F1
#
_entry.id   AF-E9D0D7-F1
#
_cell.length_a   1.000
_cell.length_b   1.000
_cell.length_c   1.000
_cell.angle_alpha   90.00
_cell.angle_beta   90.00
_cell.angle_gamma   90.00
#
_symmetry.space_group_name_H-M   'P 1'
#
loop_
_entity.id
_entity.type
_entity.pdbx_description
1 polymer ?
#
loop_
_entity_poly.entity_id
_entity_poly.type
_entity_poly.pdbx_seq_one_letter_code
_entity_poly.pdbx_strand_id
1 'polypeptide(L)'
;MACLRDHAKLQPRKTFLLPTDYDINPEEHISLLSQFMQLTPFLVPSQSNLIAPTLRHPDLSLANILLVPGSTKIASVIDWQDASIFPLFMQAGYPAFCEHVSSRLQSLQIPGLPKGLDKMNPQDQIQIKTKFRLEEMNLYYTAATGIHNEEHMEALRIPHLSMQQYLIQQTGYPWDGDVINLRAALVDREKALKESSEWNESEALLTAVRNDLGIDLEGGTELENYDWASSRNLQFRREMSRQAEVHEREVSWRNWPYKDDDGSSSPPPIFD
;
A
#
# COMPACT_ATOMS: atom_id res chain seq x y z
N MET A 1 20.54 -12.21 -5.50
CA MET A 1 20.88 -12.55 -6.90
C MET A 1 21.68 -13.86 -7.04
N ALA A 2 22.84 -14.05 -6.39
CA ALA A 2 23.63 -15.30 -6.53
C ALA A 2 22.83 -16.57 -6.18
N CYS A 3 22.16 -16.59 -5.03
CA CYS A 3 21.30 -17.70 -4.62
C CYS A 3 20.20 -18.06 -5.65
N LEU A 4 19.59 -17.05 -6.28
CA LEU A 4 18.56 -17.29 -7.31
C LEU A 4 19.14 -17.96 -8.54
N ARG A 5 20.32 -17.53 -9.01
CA ARG A 5 20.96 -18.11 -10.19
C ARG A 5 21.41 -19.55 -9.97
N ASP A 6 21.88 -19.85 -8.77
CA ASP A 6 22.52 -21.14 -8.48
C ASP A 6 21.55 -22.18 -7.90
N HIS A 7 20.43 -21.74 -7.31
CA HIS A 7 19.56 -22.62 -6.52
C HIS A 7 18.06 -22.48 -6.81
N ALA A 8 17.61 -21.46 -7.54
CA ALA A 8 16.20 -21.35 -7.88
C ALA A 8 15.81 -22.47 -8.85
N LYS A 9 14.67 -23.09 -8.58
CA LYS A 9 14.10 -24.16 -9.39
C LYS A 9 12.76 -23.73 -9.94
N LEU A 10 12.43 -24.27 -11.10
CA LEU A 10 11.06 -24.24 -11.60
C LEU A 10 10.15 -24.88 -10.55
N GLN A 11 9.17 -24.11 -10.09
CA GLN A 11 8.17 -24.58 -9.15
C GLN A 11 6.89 -23.76 -9.30
N PRO A 12 5.72 -24.35 -9.01
CA PRO A 12 4.50 -23.59 -8.96
C PRO A 12 4.49 -22.68 -7.74
N ARG A 13 3.83 -21.54 -7.86
CA ARG A 13 3.52 -20.70 -6.70
C ARG A 13 2.53 -21.44 -5.82
N LYS A 14 2.86 -21.63 -4.54
CA LYS A 14 1.98 -22.33 -3.57
C LYS A 14 1.64 -21.48 -2.34
N THR A 15 2.52 -20.56 -1.98
CA THR A 15 2.46 -19.84 -0.70
C THR A 15 1.79 -18.46 -0.81
N PHE A 16 1.52 -17.99 -2.03
CA PHE A 16 0.88 -16.69 -2.28
C PHE A 16 -0.55 -16.90 -2.78
N LEU A 17 -1.36 -15.85 -2.63
CA LEU A 17 -2.81 -15.79 -2.88
C LEU A 17 -3.30 -16.26 -4.25
N LEU A 18 -2.39 -16.46 -5.21
CA LEU A 18 -2.68 -16.87 -6.57
C LEU A 18 -1.81 -18.06 -6.96
N PRO A 19 -2.08 -19.28 -6.44
CA PRO A 19 -1.29 -20.45 -6.77
C PRO A 19 -1.30 -20.71 -8.28
N THR A 20 -0.23 -21.30 -8.79
CA THR A 20 -0.15 -21.68 -10.21
C THR A 20 -0.16 -23.19 -10.35
N ASP A 21 -0.81 -23.68 -11.40
CA ASP A 21 -0.75 -25.09 -11.82
C ASP A 21 0.44 -25.37 -12.75
N TYR A 22 1.14 -24.31 -13.18
CA TYR A 22 2.37 -24.36 -13.96
C TYR A 22 3.58 -23.86 -13.16
N ASP A 23 4.77 -24.34 -13.55
CA ASP A 23 6.03 -23.91 -12.96
C ASP A 23 6.41 -22.49 -13.39
N ILE A 24 6.82 -21.66 -12.41
CA ILE A 24 7.34 -20.33 -12.66
C ILE A 24 8.86 -20.43 -12.87
N ASN A 25 9.32 -19.91 -14.02
CA ASN A 25 10.74 -19.86 -14.34
C ASN A 25 11.42 -18.67 -13.63
N PRO A 26 12.50 -18.89 -12.85
CA PRO A 26 13.23 -17.81 -12.18
C PRO A 26 13.82 -16.73 -13.09
N GLU A 27 14.01 -17.02 -14.39
CA GLU A 27 14.69 -16.12 -15.33
C GLU A 27 14.04 -14.73 -15.46
N GLU A 28 12.71 -14.64 -15.45
CA GLU A 28 12.01 -13.35 -15.50
C GLU A 28 12.34 -12.52 -14.25
N HIS A 29 12.26 -13.14 -13.08
CA HIS A 29 12.59 -12.48 -11.81
C HIS A 29 14.07 -12.04 -11.77
N ILE A 30 15.00 -12.87 -12.23
CA ILE A 30 16.42 -12.53 -12.32
C ILE A 30 16.66 -11.34 -13.26
N SER A 31 15.95 -11.30 -14.40
CA SER A 31 16.01 -10.17 -15.35
C SER A 31 15.50 -8.88 -14.71
N LEU A 32 14.35 -8.91 -14.04
CA LEU A 32 13.76 -7.76 -13.35
C LEU A 32 14.66 -7.26 -12.21
N LEU A 33 15.23 -8.15 -11.39
CA LEU A 33 16.19 -7.78 -10.36
C LEU A 33 17.47 -7.16 -10.97
N SER A 34 17.91 -7.64 -12.13
CA SER A 34 19.04 -7.03 -12.84
C SER A 34 18.72 -5.60 -13.30
N GLN A 35 17.51 -5.35 -13.77
CA GLN A 35 17.04 -4.00 -14.10
C GLN A 35 16.96 -3.12 -12.85
N PHE A 36 16.38 -3.63 -11.75
CA PHE A 36 16.34 -2.92 -10.48
C PHE A 36 17.74 -2.51 -9.99
N MET A 37 18.75 -3.39 -10.11
CA MET A 37 20.13 -3.07 -9.73
C MET A 37 20.71 -1.88 -10.50
N GLN A 38 20.30 -1.67 -11.76
CA GLN A 38 20.70 -0.50 -12.54
C GLN A 38 20.01 0.78 -12.04
N LEU A 39 18.85 0.65 -11.39
CA LEU A 39 18.08 1.76 -10.84
C LEU A 39 18.50 2.15 -9.42
N THR A 40 19.09 1.22 -8.65
CA THR A 40 19.43 1.42 -7.23
C THR A 40 20.16 2.73 -6.94
N PRO A 41 21.15 3.20 -7.73
CA PRO A 41 21.83 4.46 -7.48
C PRO A 41 20.94 5.71 -7.54
N PHE A 42 19.77 5.62 -8.19
CA PHE A 42 18.79 6.71 -8.30
C PHE A 42 17.67 6.61 -7.25
N LEU A 43 17.53 5.46 -6.60
CA LEU A 43 16.50 5.20 -5.59
C LEU A 43 17.03 5.42 -4.17
N VAL A 44 18.31 5.16 -3.94
CA VAL A 44 18.91 5.28 -2.62
C VAL A 44 19.40 6.73 -2.41
N PRO A 45 18.96 7.42 -1.35
CA PRO A 45 19.44 8.77 -1.05
C PRO A 45 20.94 8.75 -0.72
N SER A 46 21.64 9.84 -1.05
CA SER A 46 23.08 9.96 -0.80
C SER A 46 23.40 10.44 0.62
N GLN A 47 22.42 11.01 1.33
CA GLN A 47 22.63 11.57 2.67
C GLN A 47 22.76 10.46 3.73
N SER A 48 23.80 10.55 4.56
CA SER A 48 24.15 9.54 5.55
C SER A 48 23.10 9.32 6.64
N ASN A 49 22.37 10.37 7.03
CA ASN A 49 21.28 10.28 8.01
C ASN A 49 20.09 9.50 7.45
N LEU A 50 19.76 9.68 6.16
CA LEU A 50 18.66 8.98 5.51
C LEU A 50 18.93 7.49 5.32
N ILE A 51 20.20 7.09 5.20
CA ILE A 51 20.61 5.69 5.12
C ILE A 51 20.94 5.06 6.48
N ALA A 52 20.77 5.80 7.58
CA ALA A 52 21.10 5.32 8.91
C ALA A 52 20.23 4.12 9.32
N PRO A 53 20.81 3.09 9.95
CA PRO A 53 20.04 1.96 10.49
C PRO A 53 19.04 2.48 11.53
N THR A 54 17.76 2.33 11.22
CA THR A 54 16.65 2.79 12.05
C THR A 54 15.85 1.59 12.53
N LEU A 55 15.26 1.66 13.72
CA LEU A 55 14.23 0.71 14.14
C LEU A 55 12.92 1.48 14.23
N ARG A 56 11.90 1.03 13.51
CA ARG A 56 10.55 1.58 13.58
C ARG A 56 9.55 0.47 13.87
N HIS A 57 8.51 0.85 14.60
CA HIS A 57 7.37 -0.02 14.84
C HIS A 57 6.68 -0.36 13.51
N PRO A 58 6.42 -1.65 13.20
CA PRO A 58 5.86 -2.08 11.92
C PRO A 58 4.39 -1.68 11.75
N ASP A 59 3.57 -1.78 12.81
CA ASP A 59 2.17 -1.31 12.80
C ASP A 59 1.86 -0.37 13.98
N LEU A 60 2.22 0.91 13.86
CA LEU A 60 1.89 1.87 14.91
C LEU A 60 0.44 2.34 14.79
N SER A 61 -0.48 1.46 15.18
CA SER A 61 -1.91 1.73 15.28
C SER A 61 -2.30 2.11 16.72
N LEU A 62 -3.52 2.67 16.91
CA LEU A 62 -4.00 3.00 18.25
C LEU A 62 -4.20 1.76 19.14
N ALA A 63 -4.44 0.59 18.54
CA ALA A 63 -4.55 -0.68 19.25
C ALA A 63 -3.22 -1.09 19.92
N ASN A 64 -2.09 -0.65 19.34
CA ASN A 64 -0.75 -0.96 19.81
C ASN A 64 -0.18 0.07 20.80
N ILE A 65 -0.96 1.07 21.21
CA ILE A 65 -0.57 2.10 22.18
C ILE A 65 -1.41 1.96 23.46
N LEU A 66 -0.77 1.58 24.57
CA LEU A 66 -1.42 1.49 25.87
C LEU A 66 -1.31 2.82 26.61
N LEU A 67 -2.42 3.30 27.16
CA LEU A 67 -2.47 4.51 27.98
C LEU A 67 -2.51 4.18 29.47
N VAL A 68 -1.97 5.08 30.29
CA VAL A 68 -2.16 5.01 31.75
C VAL A 68 -3.65 5.21 32.06
N PRO A 69 -4.29 4.34 32.87
CA PRO A 69 -5.71 4.46 33.19
C PRO A 69 -6.10 5.86 33.69
N GLY A 70 -7.12 6.46 33.07
CA GLY A 70 -7.60 7.80 33.41
C GLY A 70 -6.68 8.96 32.99
N SER A 71 -5.68 8.70 32.13
CA SER A 71 -4.73 9.70 31.65
C SER A 71 -4.52 9.63 30.13
N THR A 72 -3.94 10.67 29.55
CA THR A 72 -3.47 10.72 28.15
C THR A 72 -1.99 10.34 28.00
N LYS A 73 -1.33 9.91 29.08
CA LYS A 73 0.07 9.48 29.04
C LYS A 73 0.19 8.08 28.45
N ILE A 74 1.09 7.91 27.49
CA ILE A 74 1.45 6.61 26.94
C ILE A 74 2.17 5.80 28.02
N ALA A 75 1.65 4.62 28.33
CA ALA A 75 2.23 3.65 29.25
C ALA A 75 3.22 2.72 28.53
N SER A 76 2.86 2.23 27.34
CA SER A 76 3.71 1.36 26.53
C SER A 76 3.26 1.29 25.07
N VAL A 77 4.18 0.87 24.19
CA VAL A 77 3.88 0.46 22.81
C VAL A 77 4.17 -1.04 22.69
N ILE A 78 3.21 -1.81 22.21
CA ILE A 78 3.27 -3.28 22.09
C ILE A 78 3.31 -3.70 20.62
N ASP A 79 3.38 -5.00 20.33
CA ASP A 79 3.30 -5.55 18.96
C ASP A 79 4.53 -5.25 18.08
N TRP A 80 5.72 -5.32 18.69
CA TRP A 80 7.02 -5.20 18.01
C TRP A 80 7.45 -6.47 17.26
N GLN A 81 6.58 -7.48 17.20
CA GLN A 81 6.82 -8.64 16.33
C GLN A 81 6.91 -8.16 14.88
N ASP A 82 7.83 -8.74 14.11
CA ASP A 82 8.19 -8.32 12.75
C ASP A 82 8.94 -6.97 12.62
N ALA A 83 9.23 -6.28 13.72
CA ALA A 83 10.07 -5.08 13.69
C ALA A 83 11.47 -5.42 13.18
N SER A 84 11.93 -4.66 12.18
CA SER A 84 13.20 -4.89 11.48
C SER A 84 14.01 -3.60 11.41
N ILE A 85 15.34 -3.75 11.33
CA ILE A 85 16.24 -2.61 11.17
C ILE A 85 16.52 -2.40 9.69
N PHE A 86 16.12 -1.24 9.16
CA PHE A 86 16.35 -0.80 7.79
C PHE A 86 16.83 0.66 7.76
N PRO A 87 17.38 1.14 6.64
CA PRO A 87 17.62 2.57 6.42
C PRO A 87 16.41 3.45 6.76
N LEU A 88 16.62 4.65 7.29
CA LEU A 88 15.54 5.59 7.66
C LEU A 88 14.59 5.85 6.48
N PHE A 89 15.11 6.12 5.28
CA PHE A 89 14.27 6.36 4.11
C PHE A 89 13.39 5.17 3.73
N MET A 90 13.76 3.94 4.11
CA MET A 90 12.92 2.77 3.86
C MET A 90 11.80 2.59 4.90
N GLN A 91 11.96 3.18 6.09
CA GLN A 91 10.99 3.06 7.18
C GLN A 91 10.19 4.34 7.41
N ALA A 92 10.59 5.45 6.78
CA ALA A 92 9.92 6.72 6.95
C ALA A 92 8.47 6.63 6.46
N GLY A 93 7.53 7.03 7.31
CA GLY A 93 6.11 6.95 7.03
C GLY A 93 5.29 7.61 8.13
N TYR A 94 3.97 7.55 7.98
CA TYR A 94 3.02 8.01 8.98
C TYR A 94 2.45 6.81 9.73
N PRO A 95 2.13 6.94 11.03
CA PRO A 95 1.35 5.93 11.74
C PRO A 95 -0.01 5.72 11.05
N ALA A 96 -0.59 4.52 11.15
CA ALA A 96 -1.85 4.18 10.49
C ALA A 96 -3.00 5.15 10.85
N PHE A 97 -3.03 5.63 12.09
CA PHE A 97 -4.02 6.62 12.56
C PHE A 97 -3.78 8.06 12.07
N CYS A 98 -2.64 8.32 11.41
CA CYS A 98 -2.29 9.58 10.79
C CYS A 98 -2.28 9.50 9.26
N GLU A 99 -2.40 8.31 8.67
CA GLU A 99 -2.28 8.13 7.23
C GLU A 99 -3.55 8.62 6.52
N HIS A 100 -3.36 9.58 5.62
CA HIS A 100 -4.44 10.04 4.75
C HIS A 100 -4.60 9.06 3.59
N VAL A 101 -5.82 9.00 3.04
CA VAL A 101 -6.03 8.52 1.66
C VAL A 101 -4.98 9.19 0.78
N SER A 102 -4.12 8.38 0.18
CA SER A 102 -2.79 8.64 -0.40
C SER A 102 -2.68 9.74 -1.47
N SER A 103 -3.78 10.39 -1.82
CA SER A 103 -3.85 11.45 -2.83
C SER A 103 -3.64 12.87 -2.29
N ARG A 104 -3.55 13.09 -0.96
CA ARG A 104 -3.29 14.43 -0.40
C ARG A 104 -1.89 14.58 0.17
N LEU A 105 -1.18 15.58 -0.35
CA LEU A 105 -0.02 16.16 0.32
C LEU A 105 -0.42 16.54 1.76
N GLN A 106 0.45 16.20 2.70
CA GLN A 106 0.25 16.58 4.08
C GLN A 106 0.19 18.09 4.22
N SER A 107 -0.88 18.55 4.88
CA SER A 107 -1.20 19.95 4.99
C SER A 107 -1.13 20.36 6.46
N LEU A 108 -0.46 21.49 6.73
CA LEU A 108 -0.53 22.14 8.04
C LEU A 108 -1.79 23.02 8.19
N GLN A 109 -2.76 22.87 7.29
CA GLN A 109 -4.05 23.54 7.43
C GLN A 109 -4.83 22.91 8.58
N ILE A 110 -5.31 23.79 9.47
CA ILE A 110 -6.17 23.38 10.58
C ILE A 110 -7.48 22.85 10.00
N PRO A 111 -7.84 21.57 10.23
CA PRO A 111 -9.09 21.03 9.73
C PRO A 111 -10.27 21.73 10.39
N GLY A 112 -11.36 21.86 9.65
CA GLY A 112 -12.60 22.47 10.14
C GLY A 112 -13.77 21.51 9.92
N LEU A 113 -14.68 21.43 10.89
CA LEU A 113 -15.93 20.71 10.71
C LEU A 113 -16.85 21.48 9.73
N PRO A 114 -17.59 20.78 8.86
CA PRO A 114 -18.51 21.42 7.93
C PRO A 114 -19.68 22.08 8.67
N LYS A 115 -20.13 23.23 8.16
CA LYS A 115 -21.31 23.92 8.67
C LYS A 115 -22.54 23.03 8.46
N GLY A 116 -23.35 22.87 9.51
CA GLY A 116 -24.59 22.08 9.45
C GLY A 116 -24.43 20.59 9.73
N LEU A 117 -23.30 20.15 10.30
CA LEU A 117 -23.08 18.77 10.73
C LEU A 117 -24.25 18.23 11.57
N ASP A 118 -24.78 19.03 12.50
CA ASP A 118 -25.89 18.64 13.38
C ASP A 118 -27.20 18.35 12.64
N LYS A 119 -27.32 18.81 11.39
CA LYS A 119 -28.48 18.61 10.52
C LYS A 119 -28.33 17.41 9.58
N MET A 120 -27.15 16.80 9.53
CA MET A 120 -26.89 15.62 8.71
C MET A 120 -27.40 14.36 9.42
N ASN A 121 -27.59 13.29 8.65
CA ASN A 121 -27.99 12.02 9.25
C ASN A 121 -26.87 11.47 10.17
N PRO A 122 -27.19 10.61 11.16
CA PRO A 122 -26.19 10.12 12.12
C PRO A 122 -25.00 9.38 11.48
N GLN A 123 -25.20 8.67 10.37
CA GLN A 123 -24.13 7.94 9.68
C GLN A 123 -23.13 8.90 9.03
N ASP A 124 -23.62 9.92 8.32
CA ASP A 124 -22.79 10.98 7.72
C ASP A 124 -22.02 11.74 8.80
N GLN A 125 -22.67 12.02 9.94
CA GLN A 125 -22.02 12.67 11.06
C GLN A 125 -20.85 11.84 11.61
N ILE A 126 -21.02 10.52 11.73
CA ILE A 126 -19.95 9.62 12.18
C ILE A 126 -18.79 9.67 11.18
N GLN A 127 -19.06 9.50 9.89
CA GLN A 127 -18.01 9.51 8.86
C GLN A 127 -17.23 10.83 8.83
N ILE A 128 -17.93 11.97 8.89
CA ILE A 128 -17.30 13.30 8.90
C ILE A 128 -16.47 13.49 10.18
N LYS A 129 -16.98 13.10 11.34
CA LYS A 129 -16.23 13.19 12.60
C LYS A 129 -14.99 12.30 12.59
N THR A 130 -15.09 11.08 12.09
CA THR A 130 -13.94 10.17 11.93
C THR A 130 -12.89 10.77 11.03
N LYS A 131 -13.28 11.25 9.84
CA LYS A 131 -12.37 11.91 8.91
C LYS A 131 -11.70 13.14 9.54
N PHE A 132 -12.48 14.00 10.20
CA PHE A 132 -11.95 15.17 10.90
C PHE A 132 -10.91 14.81 11.96
N ARG A 133 -11.13 13.73 12.72
CA ARG A 133 -10.17 13.25 13.72
C ARG A 133 -8.86 12.75 13.09
N LEU A 134 -8.94 12.05 11.95
CA LEU A 134 -7.75 11.61 11.21
C LEU A 134 -6.96 12.82 10.68
N GLU A 135 -7.64 13.81 10.11
CA GLU A 135 -7.01 15.07 9.65
C GLU A 135 -6.33 15.82 10.81
N GLU A 136 -6.99 15.87 11.98
CA GLU A 136 -6.44 16.50 13.20
C GLU A 136 -5.20 15.74 13.73
N MET A 137 -5.26 14.41 13.79
CA MET A 137 -4.14 13.57 14.20
C MET A 137 -2.95 13.71 13.25
N ASN A 138 -3.21 13.74 11.95
CA ASN A 138 -2.20 13.99 10.94
C ASN A 138 -1.50 15.34 11.18
N LEU A 139 -2.27 16.43 11.29
CA LEU A 139 -1.73 17.76 11.54
C LEU A 139 -0.78 17.79 12.74
N TYR A 140 -1.23 17.25 13.88
CA TYR A 140 -0.42 17.25 15.10
C TYR A 140 0.81 16.38 14.97
N TYR A 141 0.70 15.19 14.36
CA TYR A 141 1.85 14.33 14.13
C TYR A 141 2.89 14.99 13.23
N THR A 142 2.46 15.62 12.14
CA THR A 142 3.34 16.27 11.17
C THR A 142 4.02 17.50 11.77
N ALA A 143 3.28 18.31 12.52
CA ALA A 143 3.84 19.44 13.25
C ALA A 143 4.86 18.99 14.30
N ALA A 144 4.50 18.01 15.13
CA ALA A 144 5.39 17.48 16.16
C ALA A 144 6.64 16.83 15.57
N THR A 145 6.52 16.07 14.48
CA THR A 145 7.65 15.48 13.76
C THR A 145 8.57 16.58 13.22
N GLY A 146 8.02 17.65 12.63
CA GLY A 146 8.82 18.79 12.17
C GLY A 146 9.55 19.57 13.26
N ILE A 147 9.05 19.54 14.49
CA ILE A 147 9.69 20.21 15.63
C ILE A 147 10.72 19.29 16.31
N HIS A 148 10.43 17.99 16.40
CA HIS A 148 11.14 17.07 17.28
C HIS A 148 11.97 16.01 16.55
N ASN A 149 11.76 15.80 15.24
CA ASN A 149 12.43 14.76 14.46
C ASN A 149 12.66 15.23 13.01
N GLU A 150 13.62 16.14 12.84
CA GLU A 150 13.95 16.74 11.54
C GLU A 150 14.42 15.71 10.52
N GLU A 151 15.18 14.68 10.93
CA GLU A 151 15.65 13.62 10.03
C GLU A 151 14.48 12.80 9.45
N HIS A 152 13.48 12.46 10.27
CA HIS A 152 12.28 11.78 9.79
C HIS A 152 11.46 12.68 8.86
N MET A 153 11.38 13.99 9.13
CA MET A 153 10.75 14.93 8.19
C MET A 153 11.50 15.08 6.88
N GLU A 154 12.84 15.04 6.90
CA GLU A 154 13.64 15.05 5.68
C GLU A 154 13.36 13.80 4.84
N ALA A 155 13.32 12.63 5.48
CA ALA A 155 12.98 11.38 4.82
C ALA A 155 11.59 11.42 4.19
N LEU A 156 10.58 11.93 4.91
CA LEU A 156 9.21 12.09 4.41
C LEU A 156 9.09 13.07 3.23
N ARG A 157 10.08 13.94 3.00
CA ARG A 157 10.12 14.88 1.87
C ARG A 157 10.80 14.30 0.62
N ILE A 158 11.33 13.07 0.69
CA ILE A 158 11.91 12.40 -0.47
C ILE A 158 10.83 12.26 -1.56
N PRO A 159 11.08 12.77 -2.78
CA PRO A 159 10.13 12.63 -3.88
C PRO A 159 9.82 11.16 -4.17
N HIS A 160 8.54 10.83 -4.26
CA HIS A 160 8.05 9.48 -4.54
C HIS A 160 8.52 8.42 -3.53
N LEU A 161 8.75 8.81 -2.26
CA LEU A 161 9.20 7.92 -1.18
C LEU A 161 8.43 6.60 -1.13
N SER A 162 7.10 6.64 -1.12
CA SER A 162 6.25 5.45 -1.02
C SER A 162 6.46 4.50 -2.21
N MET A 163 6.64 5.04 -3.42
CA MET A 163 6.93 4.23 -4.61
C MET A 163 8.33 3.61 -4.52
N GLN A 164 9.33 4.35 -4.05
CA GLN A 164 10.69 3.83 -3.85
C GLN A 164 10.69 2.68 -2.82
N GLN A 165 10.02 2.88 -1.69
CA GLN A 165 9.86 1.88 -0.64
C GLN A 165 9.14 0.64 -1.16
N TYR A 166 8.02 0.82 -1.86
CA TYR A 166 7.26 -0.26 -2.47
C TYR A 166 8.12 -1.07 -3.45
N LEU A 167 8.82 -0.40 -4.38
CA LEU A 167 9.69 -1.06 -5.35
C LEU A 167 10.78 -1.87 -4.65
N ILE A 168 11.42 -1.32 -3.61
CA ILE A 168 12.44 -2.03 -2.83
C ILE A 168 11.83 -3.25 -2.13
N GLN A 169 10.65 -3.11 -1.52
CA GLN A 169 9.94 -4.22 -0.89
C GLN A 169 9.62 -5.34 -1.90
N GLN A 170 9.22 -4.99 -3.13
CA GLN A 170 8.95 -5.98 -4.18
C GLN A 170 10.18 -6.84 -4.53
N THR A 171 11.40 -6.32 -4.35
CA THR A 171 12.63 -7.10 -4.60
C THR A 171 12.92 -8.17 -3.53
N GLY A 172 12.23 -8.11 -2.39
CA GLY A 172 12.37 -9.07 -1.30
C GLY A 172 11.61 -10.39 -1.51
N TYR A 173 10.64 -10.42 -2.44
CA TYR A 173 9.87 -11.61 -2.72
C TYR A 173 10.69 -12.67 -3.49
N PRO A 174 10.39 -13.97 -3.32
CA PRO A 174 11.00 -15.03 -4.10
C PRO A 174 10.50 -15.01 -5.56
N TRP A 175 11.17 -15.75 -6.44
CA TRP A 175 10.87 -15.76 -7.88
C TRP A 175 9.50 -16.37 -8.22
N ASP A 176 8.95 -17.22 -7.35
CA ASP A 176 7.61 -17.76 -7.43
C ASP A 176 6.58 -16.90 -6.67
N GLY A 177 7.01 -15.78 -6.07
CA GLY A 177 6.16 -14.75 -5.48
C GLY A 177 5.56 -13.81 -6.54
N ASP A 178 5.25 -12.58 -6.14
CA ASP A 178 4.57 -11.61 -7.01
C ASP A 178 5.52 -10.87 -7.98
N VAL A 179 5.95 -11.61 -9.02
CA VAL A 179 6.75 -11.06 -10.13
C VAL A 179 6.00 -9.97 -10.90
N ILE A 180 4.66 -9.95 -10.85
CA ILE A 180 3.82 -8.99 -11.58
C ILE A 180 3.99 -7.60 -10.97
N ASN A 181 3.95 -7.48 -9.65
CA ASN A 181 4.15 -6.21 -8.96
C ASN A 181 5.54 -5.62 -9.21
N LEU A 182 6.59 -6.45 -9.14
CA LEU A 182 7.94 -6.01 -9.46
C LEU A 182 8.05 -5.52 -10.91
N ARG A 183 7.43 -6.24 -11.85
CA ARG A 183 7.39 -5.85 -13.26
C ARG A 183 6.62 -4.55 -13.47
N ALA A 184 5.43 -4.42 -12.90
CA ALA A 184 4.61 -3.21 -13.00
C ALA A 184 5.34 -1.99 -12.44
N ALA A 185 6.01 -2.13 -11.30
CA ALA A 185 6.80 -1.07 -10.69
C ALA A 185 8.04 -0.67 -11.51
N LEU A 186 8.57 -1.56 -12.36
CA LEU A 186 9.76 -1.31 -13.19
C LEU A 186 9.45 -0.81 -14.61
N VAL A 187 8.34 -1.24 -15.22
CA VAL A 187 8.01 -0.96 -16.64
C VAL A 187 7.62 0.49 -16.90
N ASP A 188 7.11 1.23 -15.90
CA ASP A 188 6.54 2.56 -16.12
C ASP A 188 7.33 3.72 -15.53
N ARG A 189 8.67 3.67 -15.43
CA ARG A 189 9.45 4.78 -14.81
C ARG A 189 9.20 6.17 -15.43
N GLU A 190 9.17 6.30 -16.76
CA GLU A 190 9.00 7.61 -17.44
C GLU A 190 7.55 8.13 -17.41
N LYS A 191 6.60 7.21 -17.30
CA LYS A 191 5.17 7.47 -17.24
C LYS A 191 4.72 7.70 -15.77
N ALA A 192 5.13 6.85 -14.84
CA ALA A 192 4.92 6.96 -13.39
C ALA A 192 5.59 8.17 -12.73
N LEU A 193 6.74 8.66 -13.25
CA LEU A 193 7.32 9.94 -12.80
C LEU A 193 6.49 11.16 -13.25
N LYS A 194 5.73 11.05 -14.35
CA LYS A 194 4.76 12.06 -14.81
C LYS A 194 3.36 11.88 -14.20
N GLU A 195 2.99 10.64 -13.88
CA GLU A 195 1.67 10.20 -13.39
C GLU A 195 1.68 9.91 -11.87
N SER A 196 2.62 10.48 -11.12
CA SER A 196 2.68 10.32 -9.66
C SER A 196 1.39 10.76 -8.95
N SER A 197 0.48 11.49 -9.61
CA SER A 197 -0.89 11.75 -9.15
C SER A 197 -1.83 10.56 -9.35
N GLU A 198 -1.73 9.84 -10.47
CA GLU A 198 -2.63 8.72 -10.83
C GLU A 198 -2.28 7.42 -10.08
N TRP A 199 -1.00 7.22 -9.74
CA TRP A 199 -0.57 6.11 -8.88
C TRP A 199 -1.08 6.26 -7.44
N ASN A 200 -1.12 7.48 -6.92
CA ASN A 200 -1.73 7.78 -5.62
C ASN A 200 -3.26 7.61 -5.66
N GLU A 201 -3.91 7.91 -6.79
CA GLU A 201 -5.34 7.66 -6.98
C GLU A 201 -5.66 6.17 -7.09
N SER A 202 -4.78 5.39 -7.74
CA SER A 202 -4.92 3.94 -7.86
C SER A 202 -4.68 3.23 -6.53
N GLU A 203 -3.68 3.64 -5.75
CA GLU A 203 -3.46 3.14 -4.38
C GLU A 203 -4.61 3.56 -3.46
N ALA A 204 -5.05 4.82 -3.50
CA ALA A 204 -6.21 5.29 -2.75
C ALA A 204 -7.50 4.51 -3.10
N LEU A 205 -7.71 4.22 -4.38
CA LEU A 205 -8.85 3.43 -4.85
C LEU A 205 -8.76 2.00 -4.33
N LEU A 206 -7.59 1.36 -4.43
CA LEU A 206 -7.39 0.01 -3.91
C LEU A 206 -7.49 -0.06 -2.38
N THR A 207 -7.05 0.98 -1.67
CA THR A 207 -7.23 1.12 -0.21
C THR A 207 -8.70 1.30 0.15
N ALA A 208 -9.43 2.12 -0.60
CA ALA A 208 -10.87 2.29 -0.41
C ALA A 208 -11.65 1.00 -0.68
N VAL A 209 -11.27 0.27 -1.74
CA VAL A 209 -11.83 -1.06 -2.05
C VAL A 209 -11.51 -2.05 -0.94
N ARG A 210 -10.27 -2.11 -0.42
CA ARG A 210 -9.92 -3.00 0.71
C ARG A 210 -10.73 -2.71 1.97
N ASN A 211 -10.85 -1.42 2.32
CA ASN A 211 -11.62 -0.99 3.48
C ASN A 211 -13.12 -1.24 3.32
N ASP A 212 -13.69 -1.06 2.11
CA ASP A 212 -15.08 -1.45 1.84
C ASP A 212 -15.18 -2.96 2.06
N LEU A 213 -14.38 -3.75 1.35
CA LEU A 213 -14.39 -5.21 1.36
C LEU A 213 -14.07 -5.85 2.72
N GLY A 214 -13.50 -5.10 3.68
CA GLY A 214 -13.06 -5.64 4.97
C GLY A 214 -11.95 -6.66 4.80
N ILE A 215 -11.09 -6.47 3.78
CA ILE A 215 -9.98 -7.35 3.45
C ILE A 215 -8.64 -6.70 3.80
N ASP A 216 -7.65 -7.50 4.16
CA ASP A 216 -6.28 -7.05 4.36
C ASP A 216 -5.54 -6.78 3.02
N LEU A 217 -4.25 -6.47 3.11
CA LEU A 217 -3.36 -6.25 1.96
C LEU A 217 -3.30 -7.46 1.01
N GLU A 218 -3.54 -8.64 1.55
CA GLU A 218 -3.51 -9.92 0.87
C GLU A 218 -4.92 -10.38 0.44
N GLY A 219 -5.95 -9.57 0.62
CA GLY A 219 -7.31 -9.97 0.27
C GLY A 219 -7.96 -10.95 1.25
N GLY A 220 -7.33 -11.20 2.40
CA GLY A 220 -7.86 -12.01 3.48
C GLY A 220 -8.96 -11.28 4.24
N THR A 221 -10.03 -11.99 4.60
CA THR A 221 -11.15 -11.48 5.40
C THR A 221 -11.57 -12.51 6.44
N GLU A 222 -12.25 -12.06 7.50
CA GLU A 222 -12.93 -12.94 8.45
C GLU A 222 -13.94 -13.86 7.75
N LEU A 223 -14.08 -15.09 8.25
CA LEU A 223 -14.97 -16.13 7.72
C LEU A 223 -16.42 -15.64 7.56
N GLU A 224 -16.89 -14.85 8.52
CA GLU A 224 -18.25 -14.31 8.55
C GLU A 224 -18.49 -13.22 7.48
N ASN A 225 -17.42 -12.60 6.98
CA ASN A 225 -17.46 -11.52 5.99
C ASN A 225 -17.12 -12.01 4.56
N TYR A 226 -16.68 -13.27 4.40
CA TYR A 226 -16.23 -13.83 3.12
C TYR A 226 -17.25 -13.70 1.98
N ASP A 227 -18.50 -14.14 2.21
CA ASP A 227 -19.54 -14.13 1.17
C ASP A 227 -19.85 -12.70 0.68
N TRP A 228 -19.82 -11.75 1.61
CA TRP A 228 -20.03 -10.34 1.32
C TRP A 228 -18.85 -9.75 0.55
N ALA A 229 -17.62 -9.95 1.04
CA ALA A 229 -16.39 -9.48 0.41
C ALA A 229 -16.23 -10.04 -1.01
N SER A 230 -16.42 -11.35 -1.21
CA SER A 230 -16.33 -11.99 -2.53
C SER A 230 -17.37 -11.44 -3.52
N SER A 231 -18.63 -11.36 -3.09
CA SER A 231 -19.72 -10.81 -3.92
C SER A 231 -19.49 -9.35 -4.30
N ARG A 232 -19.04 -8.54 -3.34
CA ARG A 232 -18.80 -7.10 -3.50
C ARG A 232 -17.57 -6.83 -4.37
N ASN A 233 -16.53 -7.63 -4.21
CA ASN A 233 -15.33 -7.59 -5.02
C ASN A 233 -15.61 -7.89 -6.50
N LEU A 234 -16.44 -8.90 -6.79
CA LEU A 234 -16.86 -9.21 -8.15
C LEU A 234 -17.64 -8.05 -8.81
N GLN A 235 -18.44 -7.33 -8.03
CA GLN A 235 -19.13 -6.13 -8.52
C GLN A 235 -18.14 -5.02 -8.88
N PHE A 236 -17.14 -4.74 -8.03
CA PHE A 236 -16.10 -3.76 -8.33
C PHE A 236 -15.32 -4.12 -9.60
N ARG A 237 -14.92 -5.38 -9.74
CA ARG A 237 -14.21 -5.87 -10.93
C ARG A 237 -15.03 -5.68 -12.21
N ARG A 238 -16.33 -5.98 -12.17
CA ARG A 238 -17.25 -5.79 -13.32
C ARG A 238 -17.43 -4.32 -13.67
N GLU A 239 -17.64 -3.47 -12.68
CA GLU A 239 -17.88 -2.05 -12.90
C GLU A 239 -16.62 -1.34 -13.43
N MET A 240 -15.44 -1.67 -12.89
CA MET A 240 -14.16 -1.19 -13.42
C MET A 240 -13.94 -1.60 -14.88
N SER A 241 -14.24 -2.85 -15.23
CA SER A 241 -14.13 -3.31 -16.62
C SER A 241 -15.18 -2.69 -17.55
N ARG A 242 -16.36 -2.31 -17.04
CA ARG A 242 -17.41 -1.62 -17.82
C ARG A 242 -17.00 -0.18 -18.14
N GLN A 243 -16.37 0.50 -17.19
CA GLN A 243 -15.93 1.89 -17.32
C GLN A 243 -14.60 2.04 -18.09
N ALA A 244 -13.79 0.99 -18.17
CA ALA A 244 -12.54 0.99 -18.92
C ALA A 244 -12.76 1.17 -20.44
N GLU A 245 -11.81 1.85 -21.09
CA GLU A 245 -11.79 1.99 -22.54
C GLU A 245 -11.73 0.62 -23.23
N VAL A 246 -12.31 0.51 -24.43
CA VAL A 246 -12.50 -0.78 -25.14
C VAL A 246 -11.21 -1.60 -25.25
N HIS A 247 -10.07 -0.93 -25.47
CA HIS A 247 -8.77 -1.57 -25.62
C HIS A 247 -8.10 -1.94 -24.28
N GLU A 248 -8.60 -1.43 -23.16
CA GLU A 248 -8.06 -1.65 -21.81
C GLU A 248 -8.91 -2.63 -20.98
N ARG A 249 -10.14 -2.95 -21.41
CA ARG A 249 -11.06 -3.83 -20.67
C ARG A 249 -10.48 -5.21 -20.36
N GLU A 250 -9.83 -5.83 -21.34
CA GLU A 250 -9.22 -7.15 -21.16
C GLU A 250 -8.06 -7.10 -20.17
N VAL A 251 -7.25 -6.05 -20.24
CA VAL A 251 -6.10 -5.83 -19.35
C VAL A 251 -6.58 -5.52 -17.94
N SER A 252 -7.57 -4.63 -17.77
CA SER A 252 -8.20 -4.28 -16.49
C SER A 252 -8.86 -5.49 -15.81
N TRP A 253 -9.59 -6.31 -16.57
CA TRP A 253 -10.21 -7.52 -16.05
C TRP A 253 -9.20 -8.57 -15.60
N ARG A 254 -8.13 -8.78 -16.39
CA ARG A 254 -7.10 -9.79 -16.10
C ARG A 254 -6.19 -9.41 -14.93
N ASN A 255 -5.94 -8.11 -14.78
CA ASN A 255 -5.02 -7.56 -13.79
C ASN A 255 -5.72 -7.15 -12.48
N TRP A 256 -7.01 -7.46 -12.31
CA TRP A 256 -7.70 -7.22 -11.04
C TRP A 256 -7.05 -8.00 -9.89
N PRO A 257 -6.65 -7.35 -8.79
CA PRO A 257 -5.81 -7.96 -7.76
C PRO A 257 -6.53 -9.01 -6.89
N TYR A 258 -7.85 -8.91 -6.71
CA TYR A 258 -8.61 -9.77 -5.80
C TYR A 258 -9.45 -10.82 -6.55
N LYS A 259 -8.93 -11.48 -7.58
CA LYS A 259 -9.71 -12.47 -8.35
C LYS A 259 -9.70 -13.85 -7.71
N ASP A 260 -10.82 -14.57 -7.80
CA ASP A 260 -10.87 -16.00 -7.45
C ASP A 260 -10.00 -16.83 -8.42
N ASP A 261 -9.58 -18.03 -7.98
CA ASP A 261 -8.66 -18.94 -8.70
C ASP A 261 -9.12 -19.31 -10.13
N ASP A 262 -10.41 -19.17 -10.45
CA ASP A 262 -11.01 -19.40 -11.78
C ASP A 262 -10.73 -18.26 -12.80
N GLY A 263 -9.67 -17.49 -12.57
CA GLY A 263 -9.32 -16.23 -13.24
C GLY A 263 -8.98 -16.28 -14.74
N SER A 264 -9.26 -17.39 -15.44
CA SER A 264 -9.03 -17.58 -16.88
C SER A 264 -10.20 -17.14 -17.77
N SER A 265 -11.29 -16.63 -17.19
CA SER A 265 -12.47 -16.19 -17.96
C SER A 265 -12.29 -14.78 -18.55
N SER A 266 -12.60 -14.64 -19.84
CA SER A 266 -12.70 -13.35 -20.54
C SER A 266 -13.74 -12.44 -19.85
N PRO A 267 -13.60 -11.11 -19.91
CA PRO A 267 -14.58 -10.20 -19.34
C PRO A 267 -15.98 -10.50 -19.90
N PRO A 268 -17.04 -10.43 -19.07
CA PRO A 268 -18.40 -10.70 -19.53
C PRO A 268 -18.78 -9.72 -20.65
N PRO A 269 -19.50 -10.19 -21.70
CA PRO A 269 -19.97 -9.31 -22.76
C PRO A 269 -20.88 -8.23 -22.17
N ILE A 270 -20.63 -6.97 -22.55
CA ILE A 270 -21.49 -5.85 -22.19
C ILE A 270 -22.67 -5.88 -23.16
N PHE A 271 -23.87 -6.14 -22.64
CA PHE A 271 -25.11 -5.91 -23.38
C PHE A 271 -25.59 -4.51 -23.02
N ASP A 272 -25.77 -3.66 -24.04
CA ASP A 272 -26.35 -2.32 -23.94
C ASP A 272 -27.84 -2.37 -23.53
#